data_AF-A0A9P7HR51-F1
#
_entry.id   AF-A0A9P7HR51-F1
#
_cell.length_a   1.000
_cell.length_b   1.000
_cell.length_c   1.000
_cell.angle_alpha   90.00
_cell.angle_beta   90.00
_cell.angle_gamma   90.00
#
_symmetry.space_group_name_H-M   'P 1'
#
loop_
_entity.id
_entity.type
_entity.pdbx_description
1 polymer ?
#
loop_
_entity_poly.entity_id
_entity_poly.type
_entity_poly.pdbx_seq_one_letter_code
_entity_poly.pdbx_strand_id
1 'polypeptide(L)'
;MAKPLKSTEEIIARVSEAGFEDVDLAVAAARRAFKGPWRTTNPEDRGKLLRRVADLIEKNLDLLAKVETLNNGKAQQWAIGDVKHCVSVFNYYAGWADKMEGKVIDVDTERFNFTKREPFGVCGLIVPWNAPLVLMSWKVAPALAAGNTVVVKTSELTPLSALLLADYFKGAGAPAGIFNVVSGFGNVAGTALASHMGVAKISFTGSTTTGRAIMQAAAKSNLKPVTLELGGKGPNIVFDDADFDAAVEWVTFGIFYSSGQVCCSGSRVVALISVGDPFDINTFHGPQTSKAQFDRILGYIKSGVEDGAKIEAGGSRWGEKGFFSSSRRSSPAPPTI
;
A
#
# COMPACT_ATOMS: atom_id res chain seq x y z
N MET A 1 1.03 22.23 -13.11
CA MET A 1 1.79 21.09 -13.67
C MET A 1 1.09 20.43 -14.86
N ALA A 2 1.80 20.18 -15.97
CA ALA A 2 1.31 19.36 -17.09
C ALA A 2 1.22 17.87 -16.72
N LYS A 3 0.30 17.14 -17.35
CA LYS A 3 0.09 15.70 -17.15
C LYS A 3 0.11 14.97 -18.49
N PRO A 4 1.16 14.19 -18.77
CA PRO A 4 1.23 13.40 -20.00
C PRO A 4 0.49 12.06 -19.84
N LEU A 5 -0.09 11.57 -20.94
CA LEU A 5 -0.54 10.20 -21.09
C LEU A 5 0.69 9.29 -21.09
N LYS A 6 0.70 8.23 -20.28
CA LYS A 6 1.90 7.40 -20.10
C LYS A 6 2.31 6.61 -21.36
N SER A 7 1.36 6.33 -22.25
CA SER A 7 1.59 5.55 -23.46
C SER A 7 2.01 6.37 -24.68
N THR A 8 1.77 7.69 -24.70
CA THR A 8 2.06 8.55 -25.86
C THR A 8 2.86 9.80 -25.51
N GLU A 9 3.07 10.09 -24.22
CA GLU A 9 3.73 11.29 -23.71
C GLU A 9 2.99 12.62 -23.98
N GLU A 10 1.88 12.58 -24.71
CA GLU A 10 1.05 13.74 -25.03
C GLU A 10 0.39 14.31 -23.77
N ILE A 11 0.37 15.63 -23.64
CA ILE A 11 -0.23 16.31 -22.50
C ILE A 11 -1.76 16.20 -22.58
N ILE A 12 -2.37 15.50 -21.63
CA ILE A 12 -3.84 15.31 -21.55
C ILE A 12 -4.53 16.32 -20.65
N ALA A 13 -3.80 16.92 -19.71
CA ALA A 13 -4.36 17.86 -18.75
C ALA A 13 -3.27 18.78 -18.15
N ARG A 14 -3.71 19.91 -17.60
CA ARG A 14 -2.91 20.74 -16.69
C ARG A 14 -3.65 20.84 -15.36
N VAL A 15 -2.94 20.57 -14.27
CA VAL A 15 -3.49 20.57 -12.92
C VAL A 15 -2.80 21.66 -12.11
N SER A 16 -3.56 22.39 -11.29
CA SER A 16 -3.02 23.37 -10.34
C SER A 16 -1.98 22.73 -9.43
N GLU A 17 -0.91 23.47 -9.16
CA GLU A 17 0.21 23.01 -8.35
C GLU A 17 0.13 23.63 -6.97
N ALA A 18 -0.20 22.81 -5.98
CA ALA A 18 -0.32 23.24 -4.60
C ALA A 18 1.07 23.60 -4.03
N GLY A 19 1.19 24.82 -3.53
CA GLY A 19 2.31 25.32 -2.73
C GLY A 19 2.09 25.12 -1.23
N PHE A 20 2.88 25.86 -0.43
CA PHE A 20 2.72 25.88 1.02
C PHE A 20 1.41 26.57 1.42
N GLU A 21 1.06 27.67 0.77
CA GLU A 21 -0.16 28.44 1.07
C GLU A 21 -1.43 27.62 0.82
N ASP A 22 -1.46 26.82 -0.25
CA ASP A 22 -2.60 25.96 -0.56
C ASP A 22 -2.81 24.87 0.49
N VAL A 23 -1.71 24.32 1.03
CA VAL A 23 -1.75 23.35 2.12
C VAL A 23 -2.30 24.00 3.39
N ASP A 24 -1.85 25.21 3.72
CA ASP A 24 -2.34 25.96 4.88
C ASP A 24 -3.85 26.24 4.75
N LEU A 25 -4.30 26.66 3.57
CA LEU A 25 -5.73 26.88 3.29
C LEU A 25 -6.56 25.60 3.43
N ALA A 26 -6.06 24.49 2.89
CA ALA A 26 -6.73 23.18 3.00
C ALA A 26 -6.80 22.69 4.44
N VAL A 27 -5.71 22.84 5.22
CA VAL A 27 -5.69 22.47 6.64
C VAL A 27 -6.60 23.39 7.45
N ALA A 28 -6.65 24.69 7.14
CA ALA A 28 -7.57 25.62 7.79
C ALA A 28 -9.04 25.25 7.51
N ALA A 29 -9.38 24.87 6.28
CA ALA A 29 -10.71 24.38 5.92
C ALA A 29 -11.06 23.09 6.68
N ALA A 30 -10.17 22.11 6.69
CA ALA A 30 -10.33 20.88 7.45
C ALA A 30 -10.53 21.13 8.95
N ARG A 31 -9.73 22.03 9.53
CA ARG A 31 -9.83 22.37 10.96
C ARG A 31 -11.15 23.08 11.28
N ARG A 32 -11.64 23.96 10.41
CA ARG A 32 -12.97 24.59 10.57
C ARG A 32 -14.07 23.54 10.51
N ALA A 33 -14.03 22.63 9.55
CA ALA A 33 -15.00 21.55 9.43
C ALA A 33 -14.98 20.63 10.67
N PHE A 34 -13.79 20.27 11.17
CA PHE A 34 -13.63 19.45 12.37
C PHE A 34 -14.11 20.14 13.66
N LYS A 35 -13.94 21.45 13.78
CA LYS A 35 -14.49 22.22 14.91
C LYS A 35 -16.00 22.50 14.75
N GLY A 36 -16.53 22.36 13.54
CA GLY A 36 -17.93 22.54 13.22
C GLY A 36 -18.75 21.26 13.45
N PRO A 37 -19.92 21.13 12.76
CA PRO A 37 -20.90 20.08 13.04
C PRO A 37 -20.42 18.66 12.69
N TRP A 38 -19.36 18.52 11.88
CA TRP A 38 -18.86 17.21 11.45
C TRP A 38 -18.40 16.35 12.64
N ARG A 39 -17.69 16.94 13.60
CA ARG A 39 -17.18 16.20 14.78
C ARG A 39 -18.31 15.63 15.64
N THR A 40 -19.47 16.28 15.65
CA THR A 40 -20.65 15.87 16.43
C THR A 40 -21.72 15.21 15.57
N THR A 41 -21.48 14.99 14.28
CA THR A 41 -22.41 14.27 13.41
C THR A 41 -22.58 12.85 13.94
N ASN A 42 -23.83 12.36 13.96
CA ASN A 42 -24.16 11.01 14.37
C ASN A 42 -23.27 10.02 13.58
N PRO A 43 -22.59 9.08 14.26
CA PRO A 43 -21.85 7.99 13.60
C PRO A 43 -22.58 7.32 12.44
N GLU A 44 -23.89 7.10 12.56
CA GLU A 44 -24.72 6.53 11.49
C GLU A 44 -24.76 7.41 10.24
N ASP A 45 -24.89 8.73 10.40
CA ASP A 45 -24.95 9.68 9.29
C ASP A 45 -23.60 9.83 8.57
N ARG A 46 -22.49 9.67 9.30
CA ARG A 46 -21.16 9.54 8.68
C ARG A 46 -21.10 8.29 7.80
N GLY A 47 -21.62 7.16 8.29
CA GLY A 47 -21.76 5.93 7.52
C GLY A 47 -22.62 6.11 6.27
N LYS A 48 -23.79 6.76 6.39
CA LYS A 48 -24.66 7.07 5.24
C LYS A 48 -23.97 7.94 4.19
N LEU A 49 -23.18 8.94 4.62
CA LEU A 49 -22.39 9.75 3.69
C LEU A 49 -21.38 8.91 2.91
N LEU A 50 -20.64 8.04 3.59
CA LEU A 50 -19.66 7.17 2.94
C LEU A 50 -20.31 6.18 1.95
N ARG A 51 -21.51 5.65 2.25
CA ARG A 51 -22.30 4.85 1.30
C ARG A 51 -22.71 5.65 0.08
N ARG A 52 -23.23 6.87 0.25
CA ARG A 52 -23.57 7.74 -0.89
C ARG A 52 -22.36 8.05 -1.78
N VAL A 53 -21.17 8.22 -1.18
CA VAL A 53 -19.92 8.36 -1.95
C VAL A 53 -19.61 7.07 -2.72
N ALA A 54 -19.75 5.90 -2.09
CA ALA A 54 -19.59 4.61 -2.76
C ALA A 54 -20.56 4.45 -3.95
N ASP A 55 -21.84 4.80 -3.77
CA ASP A 55 -22.86 4.75 -4.82
C ASP A 55 -22.48 5.66 -6.01
N LEU A 56 -21.93 6.84 -5.75
CA LEU A 56 -21.46 7.75 -6.80
C LEU A 56 -20.21 7.23 -7.51
N ILE A 57 -19.30 6.58 -6.80
CA ILE A 57 -18.13 5.91 -7.41
C ILE A 57 -18.62 4.77 -8.31
N GLU A 58 -19.52 3.92 -7.83
CA GLU A 58 -20.06 2.78 -8.57
C GLU A 58 -20.85 3.24 -9.81
N LYS A 59 -21.72 4.25 -9.67
CA LYS A 59 -22.46 4.84 -10.77
C LYS A 59 -21.55 5.40 -11.88
N ASN A 60 -20.35 5.85 -11.53
CA ASN A 60 -19.38 6.44 -12.46
C ASN A 60 -18.17 5.54 -12.71
N LEU A 61 -18.30 4.23 -12.47
CA LEU A 61 -17.19 3.28 -12.50
C LEU A 61 -16.42 3.32 -13.83
N ASP A 62 -17.13 3.32 -14.95
CA ASP A 62 -16.50 3.32 -16.28
C ASP A 62 -15.67 4.57 -16.54
N LEU A 63 -16.15 5.73 -16.11
CA LEU A 63 -15.43 7.00 -16.22
C LEU A 63 -14.18 6.97 -15.34
N LEU A 64 -14.32 6.59 -14.07
CA LEU A 64 -13.19 6.51 -13.14
C LEU A 64 -12.13 5.52 -13.61
N ALA A 65 -12.52 4.37 -14.14
CA ALA A 65 -11.59 3.37 -14.63
C ALA A 65 -10.81 3.89 -15.85
N LYS A 66 -11.49 4.57 -16.80
CA LYS A 66 -10.82 5.22 -17.94
C LYS A 66 -9.85 6.31 -17.48
N VAL A 67 -10.24 7.09 -16.47
CA VAL A 67 -9.37 8.13 -15.91
C VAL A 67 -8.17 7.49 -15.22
N GLU A 68 -8.32 6.43 -14.45
CA GLU A 68 -7.19 5.72 -13.84
C GLU A 68 -6.23 5.17 -14.90
N THR A 69 -6.75 4.52 -15.95
CA THR A 69 -5.94 4.04 -17.09
C THR A 69 -5.16 5.18 -17.74
N LEU A 70 -5.83 6.30 -18.03
CA LEU A 70 -5.23 7.47 -18.68
C LEU A 70 -4.20 8.17 -17.77
N ASN A 71 -4.48 8.22 -16.46
CA ASN A 71 -3.69 8.92 -15.45
C ASN A 71 -2.45 8.12 -15.02
N ASN A 72 -2.59 6.81 -14.84
CA ASN A 72 -1.57 5.90 -14.29
C ASN A 72 -0.88 5.02 -15.37
N GLY A 73 -1.59 4.66 -16.44
CA GLY A 73 -1.11 3.73 -17.48
C GLY A 73 -1.46 2.25 -17.25
N LYS A 74 -2.16 1.93 -16.16
CA LYS A 74 -2.66 0.57 -15.88
C LYS A 74 -3.67 0.12 -16.91
N ALA A 75 -3.63 -1.16 -17.30
CA ALA A 75 -4.61 -1.71 -18.24
C ALA A 75 -6.05 -1.57 -17.72
N GLN A 76 -6.98 -1.28 -18.64
CA GLN A 76 -8.36 -0.92 -18.32
C GLN A 76 -9.08 -1.94 -17.43
N GLN A 77 -8.89 -3.24 -17.68
CA GLN A 77 -9.51 -4.30 -16.88
C GLN A 77 -9.08 -4.24 -15.41
N TRP A 78 -7.80 -3.95 -15.15
CA TRP A 78 -7.30 -3.81 -13.78
C TRP A 78 -7.76 -2.50 -13.13
N ALA A 79 -7.85 -1.42 -13.90
CA ALA A 79 -8.43 -0.17 -13.42
C ALA A 79 -9.92 -0.34 -13.02
N ILE A 80 -10.70 -1.13 -13.76
CA ILE A 80 -12.07 -1.50 -13.37
C ILE A 80 -12.08 -2.23 -12.02
N GLY A 81 -11.16 -3.18 -11.82
CA GLY A 81 -11.00 -3.88 -10.55
C GLY A 81 -10.67 -2.94 -9.39
N ASP A 82 -9.76 -1.99 -9.61
CA ASP A 82 -9.37 -0.96 -8.63
C ASP A 82 -10.57 -0.09 -8.20
N VAL A 83 -11.42 0.33 -9.14
CA VAL A 83 -12.62 1.13 -8.83
C VAL A 83 -13.64 0.31 -8.03
N LYS A 84 -13.87 -0.96 -8.39
CA LYS A 84 -14.75 -1.86 -7.62
C LYS A 84 -14.22 -2.09 -6.21
N HIS A 85 -12.90 -2.21 -6.07
CA HIS A 85 -12.26 -2.33 -4.76
C HIS A 85 -12.45 -1.05 -3.94
N CYS A 86 -12.31 0.13 -4.56
CA CYS A 86 -12.60 1.42 -3.92
C CYS A 86 -14.04 1.48 -3.37
N VAL A 87 -15.05 1.10 -4.17
CA VAL A 87 -16.46 1.00 -3.72
C VAL A 87 -16.57 0.11 -2.48
N SER A 88 -15.94 -1.07 -2.53
CA SER A 88 -15.95 -2.04 -1.42
C SER A 88 -15.33 -1.46 -0.14
N VAL A 89 -14.23 -0.72 -0.26
CA VAL A 89 -13.55 -0.06 0.88
C VAL A 89 -14.45 0.99 1.52
N PHE A 90 -15.09 1.85 0.73
CA PHE A 90 -16.01 2.85 1.25
C PHE A 90 -17.22 2.21 1.95
N ASN A 91 -17.81 1.17 1.36
CA ASN A 91 -18.92 0.43 1.98
C ASN A 91 -18.50 -0.27 3.29
N TYR A 92 -17.32 -0.87 3.30
CA TYR A 92 -16.77 -1.51 4.51
C TYR A 92 -16.63 -0.51 5.65
N TYR A 93 -15.97 0.64 5.41
CA TYR A 93 -15.76 1.63 6.46
C TYR A 93 -17.02 2.45 6.79
N ALA A 94 -17.98 2.55 5.88
CA ALA A 94 -19.30 3.04 6.20
C ALA A 94 -19.98 2.19 7.27
N GLY A 95 -19.80 0.87 7.22
CA GLY A 95 -20.28 -0.07 8.23
C GLY A 95 -19.55 0.02 9.57
N TRP A 96 -18.33 0.58 9.61
CA TRP A 96 -17.56 0.79 10.84
C TRP A 96 -17.86 2.11 11.54
N ALA A 97 -18.49 3.07 10.86
CA ALA A 97 -18.64 4.44 11.36
C ALA A 97 -19.32 4.52 12.73
N ASP A 98 -20.24 3.59 13.03
CA ASP A 98 -21.03 3.45 14.27
C ASP A 98 -20.58 2.29 15.18
N LYS A 99 -19.45 1.63 14.89
CA LYS A 99 -18.95 0.44 15.62
C LYS A 99 -17.57 0.65 16.25
N MET A 100 -17.13 1.90 16.38
CA MET A 100 -15.87 2.22 17.06
C MET A 100 -16.09 2.33 18.57
N GLU A 101 -16.14 1.17 19.20
CA GLU A 101 -16.46 1.06 20.61
C GLU A 101 -15.26 1.34 21.53
N GLY A 102 -15.60 1.80 22.73
CA GLY A 102 -14.71 1.89 23.86
C GLY A 102 -14.61 0.58 24.64
N LYS A 103 -14.19 0.68 25.89
CA LYS A 103 -14.22 -0.42 26.86
C LYS A 103 -14.65 0.15 28.19
N VAL A 104 -15.41 -0.62 28.96
CA VAL A 104 -15.54 -0.44 30.42
C VAL A 104 -14.49 -1.33 31.05
N ILE A 105 -13.73 -0.80 32.01
CA ILE A 105 -12.57 -1.47 32.58
C ILE A 105 -12.80 -1.62 34.08
N ASP A 106 -12.79 -2.86 34.54
CA ASP A 106 -12.82 -3.19 35.96
C ASP A 106 -11.39 -3.07 36.52
N VAL A 107 -11.20 -2.18 37.50
CA VAL A 107 -9.89 -1.88 38.09
C VAL A 107 -9.95 -2.07 39.60
N ASP A 108 -10.93 -1.42 40.24
CA ASP A 108 -11.21 -1.52 41.66
C ASP A 108 -12.68 -1.20 41.94
N THR A 109 -13.12 -1.41 43.18
CA THR A 109 -14.52 -1.24 43.59
C THR A 109 -14.95 0.22 43.78
N GLU A 110 -14.03 1.19 43.70
CA GLU A 110 -14.31 2.60 43.99
C GLU A 110 -14.40 3.47 42.73
N ARG A 111 -14.01 2.95 41.56
CA ARG A 111 -13.89 3.74 40.33
C ARG A 111 -14.58 3.11 39.13
N PHE A 112 -15.39 3.90 38.45
CA PHE A 112 -15.90 3.57 37.11
C PHE A 112 -14.90 4.03 36.04
N ASN A 113 -14.25 3.09 35.36
CA ASN A 113 -13.26 3.38 34.33
C ASN A 113 -13.79 3.00 32.94
N PHE A 114 -13.62 3.89 31.96
CA PHE A 114 -13.92 3.59 30.58
C PHE A 114 -12.95 4.28 29.62
N THR A 115 -12.84 3.75 28.41
CA THR A 115 -12.10 4.38 27.31
C THR A 115 -13.04 4.80 26.20
N LYS A 116 -12.76 5.93 25.54
CA LYS A 116 -13.46 6.36 24.33
C LYS A 116 -12.49 6.47 23.16
N ARG A 117 -12.92 6.03 21.97
CA ARG A 117 -12.19 6.23 20.72
C ARG A 117 -12.61 7.56 20.11
N GLU A 118 -11.73 8.56 20.15
CA GLU A 118 -12.00 9.88 19.57
C GLU A 118 -11.19 10.10 18.28
N PRO A 119 -11.72 10.84 17.29
CA PRO A 119 -10.95 11.23 16.12
C PRO A 119 -9.72 12.07 16.51
N PHE A 120 -8.62 11.89 15.77
CA PHE A 120 -7.43 12.71 15.90
C PHE A 120 -7.68 14.18 15.55
N GLY A 121 -8.48 14.45 14.51
CA GLY A 121 -8.71 15.80 13.99
C GLY A 121 -8.45 15.90 12.50
N VAL A 122 -7.52 16.77 12.10
CA VAL A 122 -7.09 16.90 10.70
C VAL A 122 -6.04 15.83 10.39
N CYS A 123 -6.36 14.91 9.49
CA CYS A 123 -5.45 13.90 8.99
C CYS A 123 -4.85 14.33 7.64
N GLY A 124 -3.54 14.46 7.57
CA GLY A 124 -2.81 14.63 6.32
C GLY A 124 -2.53 13.27 5.68
N LEU A 125 -2.99 13.07 4.45
CA LEU A 125 -2.95 11.78 3.76
C LEU A 125 -2.15 11.93 2.47
N ILE A 126 -0.95 11.37 2.41
CA ILE A 126 -0.08 11.44 1.22
C ILE A 126 -0.13 10.09 0.51
N VAL A 127 -0.59 10.08 -0.75
CA VAL A 127 -0.82 8.86 -1.54
C VAL A 127 0.16 8.75 -2.72
N PRO A 128 0.60 7.54 -3.08
CA PRO A 128 1.50 7.31 -4.19
C PRO A 128 0.70 7.21 -5.51
N TRP A 129 1.41 6.88 -6.58
CA TRP A 129 0.88 6.90 -7.94
C TRP A 129 0.46 5.54 -8.48
N ASN A 130 0.83 4.43 -7.85
CA ASN A 130 0.73 3.09 -8.46
C ASN A 130 -0.68 2.48 -8.43
N ALA A 131 -1.50 2.86 -7.46
CA ALA A 131 -2.94 2.56 -7.42
C ALA A 131 -3.67 3.77 -6.81
N PRO A 132 -3.78 4.89 -7.55
CA PRO A 132 -4.16 6.19 -7.00
C PRO A 132 -5.48 6.17 -6.24
N LEU A 133 -6.55 5.68 -6.87
CA LEU A 133 -7.88 5.68 -6.27
C LEU A 133 -8.00 4.70 -5.10
N VAL A 134 -7.43 3.49 -5.25
CA VAL A 134 -7.43 2.45 -4.22
C VAL A 134 -6.72 2.93 -2.96
N LEU A 135 -5.48 3.39 -3.08
CA LEU A 135 -4.67 3.79 -1.92
C LEU A 135 -5.18 5.07 -1.26
N MET A 136 -5.88 5.91 -2.01
CA MET A 136 -6.64 7.02 -1.43
C MET A 136 -7.83 6.51 -0.63
N SER A 137 -8.62 5.57 -1.15
CA SER A 137 -9.78 5.00 -0.44
C SER A 137 -9.38 4.37 0.91
N TRP A 138 -8.25 3.65 0.93
CA TRP A 138 -7.68 3.04 2.14
C TRP A 138 -7.32 4.03 3.23
N LYS A 139 -7.12 5.31 2.90
CA LYS A 139 -6.81 6.37 3.86
C LYS A 139 -8.04 7.21 4.21
N VAL A 140 -8.81 7.59 3.20
CA VAL A 140 -9.93 8.54 3.34
C VAL A 140 -11.11 7.90 4.05
N ALA A 141 -11.56 6.72 3.59
CA ALA A 141 -12.74 6.06 4.13
C ALA A 141 -12.62 5.77 5.64
N PRO A 142 -11.54 5.14 6.16
CA PRO A 142 -11.40 4.93 7.60
C PRO A 142 -11.27 6.24 8.39
N ALA A 143 -10.55 7.23 7.86
CA ALA A 143 -10.37 8.51 8.56
C ALA A 143 -11.70 9.23 8.75
N LEU A 144 -12.53 9.30 7.71
CA LEU A 144 -13.85 9.92 7.76
C LEU A 144 -14.86 9.11 8.58
N ALA A 145 -14.83 7.77 8.50
CA ALA A 145 -15.66 6.91 9.33
C ALA A 145 -15.41 7.21 10.82
N ALA A 146 -14.13 7.35 11.19
CA ALA A 146 -13.65 7.75 12.50
C ALA A 146 -14.00 9.18 12.93
N GLY A 147 -14.58 10.00 12.04
CA GLY A 147 -14.96 11.39 12.34
C GLY A 147 -13.82 12.39 12.20
N ASN A 148 -12.70 12.01 11.57
CA ASN A 148 -11.64 12.95 11.21
C ASN A 148 -12.06 13.79 10.00
N THR A 149 -11.34 14.87 9.75
CA THR A 149 -11.34 15.58 8.46
C THR A 149 -10.01 15.33 7.77
N VAL A 150 -9.97 15.37 6.43
CA VAL A 150 -8.78 14.96 5.68
C VAL A 150 -8.28 16.02 4.71
N VAL A 151 -6.96 16.10 4.59
CA VAL A 151 -6.26 16.80 3.50
C VAL A 151 -5.42 15.77 2.77
N VAL A 152 -5.79 15.48 1.53
CA VAL A 152 -5.15 14.47 0.68
C VAL A 152 -4.16 15.15 -0.25
N LYS A 153 -2.88 14.76 -0.18
CA LYS A 153 -1.88 15.10 -1.20
C LYS A 153 -1.75 13.95 -2.18
N THR A 154 -2.12 14.20 -3.43
CA THR A 154 -1.99 13.22 -4.53
C THR A 154 -0.56 13.18 -5.05
N SER A 155 -0.14 12.06 -5.64
CA SER A 155 1.10 12.08 -6.43
C SER A 155 0.95 13.03 -7.62
N GLU A 156 2.00 13.81 -7.86
CA GLU A 156 2.15 14.65 -9.04
C GLU A 156 2.05 13.85 -10.34
N LEU A 157 2.29 12.54 -10.32
CA LEU A 157 2.20 11.69 -11.51
C LEU A 157 0.77 11.31 -11.87
N THR A 158 -0.14 11.26 -10.89
CA THR A 158 -1.48 10.69 -11.03
C THR A 158 -2.59 11.45 -10.27
N PRO A 159 -2.78 12.77 -10.48
CA PRO A 159 -3.70 13.56 -9.66
C PRO A 159 -5.19 13.42 -10.03
N LEU A 160 -5.52 12.92 -11.22
CA LEU A 160 -6.84 13.18 -11.86
C LEU A 160 -8.03 12.52 -11.14
N SER A 161 -7.91 11.26 -10.74
CA SER A 161 -9.01 10.50 -10.12
C SER A 161 -9.43 11.07 -8.76
N ALA A 162 -8.50 11.63 -8.00
CA ALA A 162 -8.81 12.28 -6.73
C ALA A 162 -9.62 13.57 -6.89
N LEU A 163 -9.42 14.30 -7.99
CA LEU A 163 -10.19 15.50 -8.29
C LEU A 163 -11.65 15.15 -8.61
N LEU A 164 -11.89 14.09 -9.39
CA LEU A 164 -13.25 13.58 -9.62
C LEU A 164 -13.91 13.08 -8.33
N LEU A 165 -13.13 12.43 -7.46
CA LEU A 165 -13.67 12.00 -6.16
C LEU A 165 -14.12 13.21 -5.31
N ALA A 166 -13.45 14.36 -5.40
CA ALA A 166 -13.88 15.58 -4.71
C ALA A 166 -15.27 16.04 -5.17
N ASP A 167 -15.58 15.94 -6.46
CA ASP A 167 -16.92 16.22 -6.99
C ASP A 167 -17.96 15.21 -6.48
N TYR A 168 -17.58 13.95 -6.28
CA TYR A 168 -18.49 12.94 -5.71
C TYR A 168 -18.74 13.17 -4.22
N PHE A 169 -17.74 13.60 -3.45
CA PHE A 169 -17.99 14.06 -2.06
C PHE A 169 -18.98 15.21 -2.03
N LYS A 170 -18.83 16.20 -2.92
CA LYS A 170 -19.77 17.31 -3.05
C LYS A 170 -21.17 16.81 -3.43
N GLY A 171 -21.28 15.93 -4.43
CA GLY A 171 -22.55 15.32 -4.86
C GLY A 171 -23.24 14.46 -3.80
N ALA A 172 -22.47 13.85 -2.88
CA ALA A 172 -22.99 13.08 -1.75
C ALA A 172 -23.48 13.95 -0.58
N GLY A 173 -23.33 15.27 -0.67
CA GLY A 173 -23.68 16.23 0.39
C GLY A 173 -22.66 16.27 1.53
N ALA A 174 -21.38 16.02 1.24
CA ALA A 174 -20.33 16.16 2.24
C ALA A 174 -20.20 17.62 2.71
N PRO A 175 -20.12 17.88 4.03
CA PRO A 175 -19.87 19.22 4.53
C PRO A 175 -18.54 19.78 3.98
N ALA A 176 -18.52 21.06 3.64
CA ALA A 176 -17.32 21.70 3.11
C ALA A 176 -16.13 21.55 4.07
N GLY A 177 -14.97 21.17 3.53
CA GLY A 177 -13.73 21.02 4.28
C GLY A 177 -13.51 19.65 4.94
N ILE A 178 -14.46 18.71 4.95
CA ILE A 178 -14.18 17.38 5.51
C ILE A 178 -13.22 16.56 4.63
N PHE A 179 -13.22 16.84 3.32
CA PHE A 179 -12.36 16.23 2.31
C PHE A 179 -11.76 17.35 1.45
N ASN A 180 -10.44 17.47 1.47
CA ASN A 180 -9.69 18.46 0.70
C ASN A 180 -8.61 17.74 -0.10
N VAL A 181 -8.44 18.10 -1.37
CA VAL A 181 -7.42 17.52 -2.25
C VAL A 181 -6.46 18.61 -2.69
N VAL A 182 -5.17 18.39 -2.46
CA VAL A 182 -4.07 19.26 -2.91
C VAL A 182 -3.14 18.44 -3.82
N SER A 183 -2.96 18.88 -5.06
CA SER A 183 -2.09 18.20 -6.02
C SER A 183 -0.81 19.00 -6.20
N GLY A 184 0.35 18.42 -5.91
CA GLY A 184 1.63 19.13 -5.95
C GLY A 184 2.82 18.18 -5.86
N PHE A 185 4.04 18.69 -5.89
CA PHE A 185 5.24 17.86 -5.72
C PHE A 185 5.46 17.45 -4.25
N GLY A 186 6.14 16.31 -4.04
CA GLY A 186 6.43 15.80 -2.70
C GLY A 186 7.32 16.72 -1.85
N ASN A 187 8.34 17.34 -2.46
CA ASN A 187 9.27 18.26 -1.79
C ASN A 187 8.62 19.61 -1.41
N VAL A 188 7.46 19.95 -1.98
CA VAL A 188 6.72 21.18 -1.67
C VAL A 188 5.47 20.82 -0.85
N ALA A 189 4.36 20.48 -1.52
CA ALA A 189 3.07 20.18 -0.86
C ALA A 189 3.15 19.01 0.13
N GLY A 190 3.91 17.94 -0.21
CA GLY A 190 4.09 16.79 0.68
C GLY A 190 4.84 17.15 1.96
N THR A 191 5.92 17.93 1.82
CA THR A 191 6.72 18.40 2.96
C THR A 191 5.91 19.37 3.81
N ALA A 192 5.24 20.36 3.19
CA ALA A 192 4.35 21.29 3.85
C ALA A 192 3.33 20.56 4.73
N LEU A 193 2.62 19.56 4.17
CA LEU A 193 1.60 18.82 4.89
C LEU A 193 2.18 17.98 6.05
N ALA A 194 3.35 17.39 5.87
CA ALA A 194 4.02 16.57 6.89
C ALA A 194 4.52 17.42 8.08
N SER A 195 5.03 18.62 7.82
CA SER A 195 5.53 19.55 8.85
C SER A 195 4.44 20.45 9.44
N HIS A 196 3.25 20.49 8.87
CA HIS A 196 2.20 21.44 9.28
C HIS A 196 1.76 21.23 10.74
N MET A 197 1.74 22.32 11.53
CA MET A 197 1.40 22.28 12.97
C MET A 197 -0.08 22.01 13.24
N GLY A 198 -0.96 22.37 12.30
CA GLY A 198 -2.40 22.12 12.36
C GLY A 198 -2.85 20.71 11.95
N VAL A 199 -1.94 19.83 11.52
CA VAL A 199 -2.25 18.43 11.17
C VAL A 199 -2.04 17.55 12.40
N ALA A 200 -3.07 16.81 12.79
CA ALA A 200 -3.07 15.97 13.99
C ALA A 200 -2.47 14.57 13.77
N LYS A 201 -2.56 14.05 12.54
CA LYS A 201 -2.01 12.74 12.15
C LYS A 201 -1.55 12.78 10.70
N ILE A 202 -0.43 12.11 10.39
CA ILE A 202 0.02 11.91 9.01
C ILE A 202 -0.02 10.42 8.64
N SER A 203 -0.53 10.11 7.44
CA SER A 203 -0.46 8.79 6.84
C SER A 203 0.18 8.91 5.47
N PHE A 204 1.24 8.14 5.24
CA PHE A 204 2.01 8.16 4.00
C PHE A 204 2.10 6.75 3.42
N THR A 205 1.98 6.65 2.10
CA THR A 205 2.36 5.44 1.36
C THR A 205 3.33 5.85 0.26
N GLY A 206 4.47 5.15 0.13
CA GLY A 206 5.48 5.45 -0.88
C GLY A 206 6.86 4.87 -0.58
N SER A 207 7.93 5.56 -0.98
CA SER A 207 9.30 5.05 -0.81
C SER A 207 9.76 5.10 0.65
N THR A 208 10.64 4.18 1.02
CA THR A 208 11.27 4.13 2.35
C THR A 208 12.03 5.42 2.68
N THR A 209 12.74 5.99 1.71
CA THR A 209 13.48 7.26 1.86
C THR A 209 12.54 8.41 2.22
N THR A 210 11.43 8.57 1.48
CA THR A 210 10.44 9.61 1.80
C THR A 210 9.73 9.32 3.12
N GLY A 211 9.42 8.05 3.41
CA GLY A 211 8.84 7.65 4.70
C GLY A 211 9.67 8.10 5.90
N ARG A 212 11.00 7.96 5.82
CA ARG A 212 11.93 8.50 6.82
C ARG A 212 11.84 10.02 6.95
N ALA A 213 11.78 10.74 5.83
CA ALA A 213 11.63 12.20 5.83
C ALA A 213 10.30 12.65 6.46
N ILE A 214 9.20 11.93 6.18
CA ILE A 214 7.89 12.18 6.82
C ILE A 214 7.97 12.00 8.33
N MET A 215 8.59 10.92 8.79
CA MET A 215 8.77 10.66 10.22
C MET A 215 9.61 11.74 10.90
N GLN A 216 10.68 12.21 10.25
CA GLN A 216 11.50 13.33 10.73
C GLN A 216 10.71 14.65 10.77
N ALA A 217 9.91 14.94 9.74
CA ALA A 217 9.09 16.15 9.69
C ALA A 217 8.03 16.16 10.80
N ALA A 218 7.41 15.02 11.08
CA ALA A 218 6.50 14.86 12.21
C ALA A 218 7.21 15.09 13.55
N ALA A 219 8.40 14.50 13.73
CA ALA A 219 9.20 14.65 14.95
C ALA A 219 9.64 16.11 15.20
N LYS A 220 10.03 16.83 14.14
CA LYS A 220 10.51 18.22 14.20
C LYS A 220 9.39 19.27 14.35
N SER A 221 8.13 18.88 14.12
CA SER A 221 6.99 19.80 14.15
C SER A 221 6.20 19.65 15.45
N ASN A 222 5.13 18.85 15.43
CA ASN A 222 4.17 18.73 16.54
C ASN A 222 4.04 17.31 17.08
N LEU A 223 5.01 16.42 16.79
CA LEU A 223 5.01 15.02 17.22
C LEU A 223 3.75 14.25 16.78
N LYS A 224 3.11 14.66 15.68
CA LYS A 224 1.92 14.00 15.14
C LYS A 224 2.18 12.49 14.91
N PRO A 225 1.25 11.60 15.28
CA PRO A 225 1.38 10.18 14.97
C PRO A 225 1.53 9.93 13.47
N VAL A 226 2.40 8.99 13.11
CA VAL A 226 2.76 8.65 11.73
C VAL A 226 2.35 7.21 11.44
N THR A 227 1.73 6.97 10.28
CA THR A 227 1.56 5.62 9.71
C THR A 227 2.24 5.58 8.35
N LEU A 228 3.10 4.60 8.12
CA LEU A 228 3.91 4.46 6.90
C LEU A 228 3.64 3.09 6.26
N GLU A 229 3.20 3.10 5.01
CA GLU A 229 3.19 1.91 4.14
C GLU A 229 4.29 2.08 3.08
N LEU A 230 5.30 1.21 3.09
CA LEU A 230 6.53 1.41 2.34
C LEU A 230 6.76 0.28 1.32
N GLY A 231 7.82 0.40 0.52
CA GLY A 231 8.19 -0.64 -0.43
C GLY A 231 8.68 -1.92 0.27
N GLY A 232 8.38 -3.08 -0.34
CA GLY A 232 8.85 -4.38 0.10
C GLY A 232 9.71 -5.10 -0.94
N LYS A 233 10.25 -6.24 -0.53
CA LYS A 233 10.92 -7.22 -1.41
C LYS A 233 10.32 -8.61 -1.14
N GLY A 234 9.02 -8.75 -1.41
CA GLY A 234 8.21 -9.91 -1.02
C GLY A 234 8.76 -11.22 -1.61
N PRO A 235 8.88 -12.30 -0.80
CA PRO A 235 9.18 -13.64 -1.29
C PRO A 235 7.91 -14.41 -1.67
N ASN A 236 7.90 -15.05 -2.84
CA ASN A 236 7.04 -16.17 -3.16
C ASN A 236 7.81 -17.46 -2.86
N ILE A 237 7.29 -18.29 -1.95
CA ILE A 237 7.93 -19.54 -1.53
C ILE A 237 7.08 -20.69 -2.05
N VAL A 238 7.67 -21.53 -2.90
CA VAL A 238 7.03 -22.70 -3.52
C VAL A 238 7.63 -23.95 -2.88
N PHE A 239 6.80 -24.73 -2.19
CA PHE A 239 7.18 -26.00 -1.57
C PHE A 239 7.14 -27.15 -2.59
N ASP A 240 7.74 -28.29 -2.24
CA ASP A 240 7.82 -29.48 -3.10
C ASP A 240 6.47 -30.20 -3.27
N ASP A 241 5.52 -29.96 -2.35
CA ASP A 241 4.15 -30.45 -2.39
C ASP A 241 3.16 -29.47 -3.04
N ALA A 242 3.64 -28.33 -3.57
CA ALA A 242 2.79 -27.36 -4.23
C ALA A 242 2.25 -27.87 -5.57
N ASP A 243 0.99 -27.54 -5.87
CA ASP A 243 0.47 -27.62 -7.24
C ASP A 243 1.34 -26.74 -8.15
N PHE A 244 2.10 -27.39 -9.03
CA PHE A 244 3.11 -26.72 -9.84
C PHE A 244 2.50 -25.69 -10.80
N ASP A 245 1.41 -26.05 -11.48
CA ASP A 245 0.79 -25.18 -12.48
C ASP A 245 0.18 -23.95 -11.80
N ALA A 246 -0.50 -24.16 -10.67
CA ALA A 246 -1.02 -23.05 -9.86
C ALA A 246 0.13 -22.18 -9.30
N ALA A 247 1.22 -22.78 -8.84
CA ALA A 247 2.38 -22.04 -8.33
C ALA A 247 3.00 -21.16 -9.42
N VAL A 248 3.17 -21.68 -10.64
CA VAL A 248 3.69 -20.91 -11.79
C VAL A 248 2.76 -19.74 -12.12
N GLU A 249 1.44 -19.97 -12.16
CA GLU A 249 0.45 -18.92 -12.42
C GLU A 249 0.53 -17.80 -11.38
N TRP A 250 0.45 -18.13 -10.08
CA TRP A 250 0.43 -17.16 -9.00
C TRP A 250 1.76 -16.45 -8.80
N VAL A 251 2.89 -17.13 -9.01
CA VAL A 251 4.22 -16.51 -8.99
C VAL A 251 4.33 -15.47 -10.10
N THR A 252 3.89 -15.82 -11.31
CA THR A 252 3.91 -14.93 -12.47
C THR A 252 3.00 -13.73 -12.24
N PHE A 253 1.75 -13.98 -11.81
CA PHE A 253 0.81 -12.92 -11.48
C PHE A 253 1.36 -11.99 -10.39
N GLY A 254 1.91 -12.55 -9.30
CA GLY A 254 2.37 -11.79 -8.14
C GLY A 254 3.51 -10.80 -8.42
N ILE A 255 4.29 -11.00 -9.49
CA ILE A 255 5.33 -10.05 -9.90
C ILE A 255 4.95 -9.18 -11.09
N PHE A 256 4.18 -9.69 -12.06
CA PHE A 256 3.85 -8.92 -13.27
C PHE A 256 2.55 -8.13 -13.17
N TYR A 257 1.70 -8.41 -12.18
CA TYR A 257 0.50 -7.62 -11.92
C TYR A 257 0.84 -6.13 -11.80
N SER A 258 0.07 -5.29 -12.50
CA SER A 258 0.29 -3.84 -12.58
C SER A 258 1.71 -3.43 -12.98
N SER A 259 2.34 -4.22 -13.87
CA SER A 259 3.72 -4.05 -14.33
C SER A 259 4.75 -4.08 -13.20
N GLY A 260 4.48 -4.85 -12.14
CA GLY A 260 5.34 -4.96 -10.96
C GLY A 260 5.39 -3.71 -10.07
N GLN A 261 4.53 -2.73 -10.31
CA GLN A 261 4.46 -1.48 -9.56
C GLN A 261 3.61 -1.65 -8.29
N VAL A 262 3.86 -2.69 -7.50
CA VAL A 262 3.11 -2.99 -6.27
C VAL A 262 4.10 -3.23 -5.14
N CYS A 263 3.86 -2.60 -3.99
CA CYS A 263 4.77 -2.65 -2.84
C CYS A 263 4.94 -4.08 -2.27
N CYS A 264 3.89 -4.91 -2.38
CA CYS A 264 3.88 -6.30 -1.95
C CYS A 264 4.16 -7.31 -3.08
N SER A 265 4.68 -6.89 -4.23
CA SER A 265 5.01 -7.81 -5.32
C SER A 265 5.97 -8.92 -4.87
N GLY A 266 5.70 -10.14 -5.34
CA GLY A 266 6.50 -11.35 -5.14
C GLY A 266 7.83 -11.33 -5.92
N SER A 267 8.65 -10.33 -5.67
CA SER A 267 9.87 -10.00 -6.42
C SER A 267 11.06 -10.93 -6.18
N ARG A 268 10.88 -11.97 -5.36
CA ARG A 268 11.81 -13.07 -5.16
C ARG A 268 11.01 -14.36 -5.21
N VAL A 269 11.51 -15.35 -5.95
CA VAL A 269 10.92 -16.69 -5.98
C VAL A 269 11.91 -17.65 -5.35
N VAL A 270 11.44 -18.42 -4.38
CA VAL A 270 12.23 -19.45 -3.70
C VAL A 270 11.49 -20.77 -3.90
N ALA A 271 12.04 -21.65 -4.75
CA ALA A 271 11.51 -22.99 -4.97
C ALA A 271 12.30 -24.00 -4.12
N LEU A 272 11.60 -24.74 -3.27
CA LEU A 272 12.17 -25.75 -2.40
C LEU A 272 12.03 -27.11 -3.07
N ILE A 273 13.12 -27.61 -3.64
CA ILE A 273 13.14 -28.91 -4.32
C ILE A 273 13.64 -29.98 -3.36
N SER A 274 13.06 -31.18 -3.37
CA SER A 274 13.56 -32.33 -2.61
C SER A 274 14.84 -32.89 -3.26
N VAL A 275 15.92 -32.92 -2.49
CA VAL A 275 17.22 -33.50 -2.90
C VAL A 275 17.45 -34.75 -2.06
N GLY A 276 17.59 -35.91 -2.70
CA GLY A 276 17.54 -37.19 -1.98
C GLY A 276 17.97 -38.39 -2.80
N ASP A 277 17.76 -39.59 -2.24
CA ASP A 277 18.03 -40.86 -2.91
C ASP A 277 17.21 -40.94 -4.22
N PRO A 278 17.83 -41.15 -5.40
CA PRO A 278 17.08 -41.26 -6.66
C PRO A 278 16.12 -42.47 -6.71
N PHE A 279 16.22 -43.42 -5.77
CA PHE A 279 15.26 -44.52 -5.63
C PHE A 279 14.04 -44.16 -4.76
N ASP A 280 14.07 -43.05 -4.02
CA ASP A 280 12.89 -42.51 -3.35
C ASP A 280 12.01 -41.77 -4.37
N ILE A 281 10.77 -42.21 -4.52
CA ILE A 281 9.80 -41.63 -5.48
C ILE A 281 9.48 -40.16 -5.17
N ASN A 282 9.76 -39.69 -3.96
CA ASN A 282 9.57 -38.31 -3.56
C ASN A 282 10.81 -37.43 -3.82
N THR A 283 11.92 -38.01 -4.27
CA THR A 283 13.12 -37.26 -4.69
C THR A 283 12.90 -36.66 -6.07
N PHE A 284 12.98 -35.33 -6.16
CA PHE A 284 12.96 -34.63 -7.44
C PHE A 284 14.37 -34.48 -8.03
N HIS A 285 15.38 -34.20 -7.18
CA HIS A 285 16.75 -33.95 -7.64
C HIS A 285 17.74 -34.96 -7.03
N GLY A 286 18.21 -35.88 -7.87
CA GLY A 286 19.25 -36.84 -7.55
C GLY A 286 20.67 -36.24 -7.55
N PRO A 287 21.73 -37.07 -7.42
CA PRO A 287 23.10 -36.59 -7.43
C PRO A 287 23.54 -36.21 -8.85
N GLN A 288 24.57 -35.38 -8.96
CA GLN A 288 25.28 -35.18 -10.23
C GLN A 288 25.94 -36.49 -10.67
N THR A 289 26.03 -36.70 -11.98
CA THR A 289 26.49 -37.97 -12.58
C THR A 289 27.94 -38.35 -12.19
N SER A 290 28.80 -37.37 -11.88
CA SER A 290 30.19 -37.63 -11.51
C SER A 290 30.76 -36.53 -10.61
N LYS A 291 31.87 -36.86 -9.93
CA LYS A 291 32.65 -35.89 -9.15
C LYS A 291 33.09 -34.69 -9.98
N ALA A 292 33.54 -34.92 -11.22
CA ALA A 292 34.01 -33.86 -12.10
C ALA A 292 32.90 -32.85 -12.42
N GLN A 293 31.67 -33.32 -12.68
CA GLN A 293 30.53 -32.45 -12.95
C GLN A 293 30.07 -31.69 -11.69
N PHE A 294 30.07 -32.38 -10.54
CA PHE A 294 29.76 -31.77 -9.25
C PHE A 294 30.73 -30.65 -8.88
N ASP A 295 32.03 -30.91 -8.97
CA ASP A 295 33.09 -29.93 -8.66
C ASP A 295 33.01 -28.73 -9.63
N ARG A 296 32.68 -28.97 -10.91
CA ARG A 296 32.48 -27.90 -11.91
C ARG A 296 31.29 -27.00 -11.56
N ILE A 297 30.15 -27.57 -11.18
CA ILE A 297 28.94 -26.81 -10.81
C ILE A 297 29.21 -25.97 -9.56
N LEU A 298 29.82 -26.54 -8.51
CA LEU A 298 30.20 -25.78 -7.33
C LEU A 298 31.23 -24.69 -7.64
N GLY A 299 32.13 -24.93 -8.59
CA GLY A 299 33.07 -23.94 -9.10
C GLY A 299 32.38 -22.72 -9.72
N TYR A 300 31.34 -22.91 -10.56
CA TYR A 300 30.57 -21.80 -11.12
C TYR A 300 29.81 -21.01 -10.05
N ILE A 301 29.23 -21.71 -9.08
CA ILE A 301 28.50 -21.07 -7.98
C ILE A 301 29.47 -20.20 -7.16
N LYS A 302 30.67 -20.71 -6.87
CA LYS A 302 31.73 -19.97 -6.20
C LYS A 302 32.16 -18.73 -6.99
N SER A 303 32.41 -18.88 -8.30
CA SER A 303 32.76 -17.76 -9.20
C SER A 303 31.67 -16.69 -9.19
N GLY A 304 30.40 -17.07 -9.27
CA GLY A 304 29.29 -16.11 -9.22
C GLY A 304 29.27 -15.30 -7.91
N VAL A 305 29.61 -15.92 -6.77
CA VAL A 305 29.75 -15.21 -5.49
C VAL A 305 30.96 -14.27 -5.50
N GLU A 306 32.08 -14.72 -6.04
CA GLU A 306 33.29 -13.89 -6.19
C GLU A 306 33.03 -12.67 -7.09
N ASP A 307 32.19 -12.82 -8.13
CA ASP A 307 31.74 -11.76 -9.03
C ASP A 307 30.63 -10.86 -8.43
N GLY A 308 30.29 -11.06 -7.15
CA GLY A 308 29.38 -10.21 -6.38
C GLY A 308 27.93 -10.68 -6.32
N ALA A 309 27.60 -11.86 -6.84
CA ALA A 309 26.28 -12.43 -6.67
C ALA A 309 26.06 -12.90 -5.22
N LYS A 310 24.84 -12.69 -4.70
CA LYS A 310 24.46 -13.18 -3.38
C LYS A 310 23.63 -14.45 -3.51
N ILE A 311 24.12 -15.56 -2.93
CA ILE A 311 23.34 -16.80 -2.81
C ILE A 311 22.34 -16.65 -1.67
N GLU A 312 21.05 -16.63 -1.98
CA GLU A 312 19.99 -16.52 -0.97
C GLU A 312 19.63 -17.89 -0.35
N ALA A 313 19.67 -18.97 -1.15
CA ALA A 313 19.44 -20.36 -0.74
C ALA A 313 20.23 -21.34 -1.63
N GLY A 314 20.59 -22.51 -1.09
CA GLY A 314 21.30 -23.53 -1.85
C GLY A 314 22.79 -23.22 -2.03
N GLY A 315 23.33 -23.65 -3.16
CA GLY A 315 24.66 -23.24 -3.60
C GLY A 315 25.82 -23.96 -2.90
N SER A 316 25.55 -25.09 -2.25
CA SER A 316 26.54 -25.86 -1.51
C SER A 316 26.34 -27.36 -1.71
N ARG A 317 27.15 -28.19 -1.06
CA ARG A 317 26.92 -29.65 -1.04
C ARG A 317 25.70 -29.98 -0.18
N TRP A 318 24.91 -30.96 -0.60
CA TRP A 318 23.86 -31.59 0.20
C TRP A 318 24.33 -32.95 0.71
N GLY A 319 24.28 -33.15 2.04
CA GLY A 319 24.72 -34.40 2.69
C GLY A 319 26.24 -34.68 2.62
N GLU A 320 26.67 -35.75 3.29
CA GLU A 320 28.10 -36.12 3.41
C GLU A 320 28.61 -37.02 2.26
N LYS A 321 27.71 -37.78 1.62
CA LYS A 321 28.03 -38.76 0.56
C LYS A 321 27.16 -38.53 -0.68
N GLY A 322 27.64 -38.98 -1.83
CA GLY A 322 27.01 -38.71 -3.13
C GLY A 322 27.29 -37.29 -3.64
N PHE A 323 27.10 -37.08 -4.95
CA PHE A 323 27.41 -35.83 -5.63
C PHE A 323 26.22 -34.86 -5.63
N PHE A 324 25.59 -34.65 -4.48
CA PHE A 324 24.37 -33.83 -4.38
C PHE A 324 24.70 -32.35 -4.15
N SER A 325 24.12 -31.48 -4.96
CA SER A 325 24.14 -30.02 -4.77
C SER A 325 22.85 -29.55 -4.10
N SER A 326 22.96 -28.66 -3.11
CA SER A 326 21.83 -28.17 -2.34
C SER A 326 21.07 -27.08 -3.10
N SER A 327 19.74 -27.23 -3.13
CA SER A 327 18.78 -26.17 -3.48
C SER A 327 18.34 -25.36 -2.24
N ARG A 328 18.70 -25.84 -1.04
CA ARG A 328 18.38 -25.24 0.27
C ARG A 328 19.67 -24.94 1.07
N ARG A 329 19.61 -24.05 2.08
CA ARG A 329 20.74 -23.82 2.98
C ARG A 329 21.09 -25.10 3.74
N SER A 330 22.38 -25.38 3.90
CA SER A 330 22.95 -26.62 4.44
C SER A 330 22.84 -26.79 5.97
N SER A 331 21.95 -26.08 6.66
CA SER A 331 21.81 -26.19 8.12
C SER A 331 20.41 -26.67 8.51
N PRO A 332 20.27 -27.61 9.47
CA PRO A 332 19.01 -27.92 10.15
C PRO A 332 18.66 -26.82 11.17
N ALA A 333 18.87 -25.55 10.81
CA ALA A 333 18.34 -24.46 11.60
C ALA A 333 16.85 -24.34 11.23
N PRO A 334 15.92 -24.33 12.21
CA PRO A 334 14.54 -24.05 11.91
C PRO A 334 14.45 -22.72 11.17
N PRO A 335 13.50 -22.56 10.23
CA PRO A 335 13.32 -21.29 9.56
C PRO A 335 13.04 -20.23 10.63
N THR A 336 14.00 -19.35 10.89
CA THR A 336 13.72 -18.10 11.59
C THR A 336 12.75 -17.32 10.71
N ILE A 337 11.56 -17.13 11.28
CA ILE A 337 10.39 -16.40 10.81
C ILE A 337 10.77 -15.01 10.29
#